data_AF-A0A7S2ESQ8-F1
#
_entry.id   AF-A0A7S2ESQ8-F1
#
_cell.length_a   1.000
_cell.length_b   1.000
_cell.length_c   1.000
_cell.angle_alpha   90.00
_cell.angle_beta   90.00
_cell.angle_gamma   90.00
#
_symmetry.space_group_name_H-M   'P 1'
#
loop_
_entity.id
_entity.type
_entity.pdbx_description
1 polymer ?
#
loop_
_entity_poly.entity_id
_entity_poly.type
_entity_poly.pdbx_seq_one_letter_code
_entity_poly.pdbx_strand_id
1 'polypeptide(L)'
;GGGESSSIAESDDARASPAASAPPSDRKDERPLDLNVVLIDNYDSYTYNLYQHLATMTLSPPTVVANDAHATWIELRDDVASRTGRDVDAVIVSPGPGSPDVPSDVGVCADAV
;
A
#
# COMPACT_ATOMS: atom_id res chain seq x y z
N GLY A 1 -16.79 -44.49 -33.14
CA GLY A 1 -16.62 -43.40 -32.15
C GLY A 1 -16.34 -42.15 -32.95
N GLY A 2 -17.07 -41.05 -32.81
CA GLY A 2 -17.30 -40.33 -31.55
C GLY A 2 -15.96 -39.76 -31.09
N GLY A 3 -15.67 -38.46 -31.04
CA GLY A 3 -16.43 -37.24 -31.27
C GLY A 3 -15.48 -36.07 -30.96
N GLU A 4 -15.57 -35.01 -31.77
CA GLU A 4 -15.33 -33.58 -31.46
C GLU A 4 -14.00 -33.05 -30.90
N SER A 5 -13.55 -32.00 -31.58
CA SER A 5 -12.51 -31.03 -31.27
C SER A 5 -12.67 -30.35 -29.91
N SER A 6 -11.56 -29.91 -29.32
CA SER A 6 -11.47 -28.56 -28.74
C SER A 6 -10.00 -28.13 -28.55
N SER A 7 -9.57 -27.27 -29.45
CA SER A 7 -8.67 -26.14 -29.18
C SER A 7 -9.21 -25.26 -28.06
N ILE A 8 -8.34 -24.60 -27.28
CA ILE A 8 -8.46 -23.32 -26.53
C ILE A 8 -7.35 -23.36 -25.47
N ALA A 9 -6.53 -22.37 -25.16
CA ALA A 9 -6.02 -21.16 -25.79
C ALA A 9 -4.87 -20.74 -24.86
N GLU A 10 -3.75 -20.29 -25.42
CA GLU A 10 -2.87 -19.37 -24.71
C GLU A 10 -3.73 -18.17 -24.27
N SER A 11 -3.62 -17.77 -23.01
CA SER A 11 -4.20 -16.51 -22.56
C SER A 11 -3.16 -15.82 -21.71
N ASP A 12 -2.50 -14.87 -22.36
CA ASP A 12 -1.76 -13.76 -21.80
C ASP A 12 -2.49 -13.17 -20.59
N ASP A 13 -1.86 -13.23 -19.42
CA ASP A 13 -2.12 -12.30 -18.33
C ASP A 13 -0.85 -11.46 -18.08
N ALA A 14 -0.28 -10.92 -19.17
CA ALA A 14 0.53 -9.72 -19.10
C ALA A 14 -0.41 -8.53 -18.83
N ARG A 15 -0.93 -8.45 -17.60
CA ARG A 15 -1.78 -7.33 -17.19
C ARG A 15 -0.89 -6.11 -17.00
N ALA A 16 -0.83 -5.30 -18.06
CA ALA A 16 -0.15 -4.02 -18.08
C ALA A 16 -0.56 -3.19 -16.84
N SER A 17 0.44 -2.76 -16.06
CA SER A 17 0.24 -1.66 -15.12
C SER A 17 -0.29 -0.46 -15.92
N PRO A 18 -1.42 0.15 -15.53
CA PRO A 18 -1.80 1.41 -16.13
C PRO A 18 -0.68 2.40 -15.81
N ALA A 19 0.01 2.87 -16.86
CA ALA A 19 0.96 3.96 -16.73
C ALA A 19 0.24 5.10 -16.00
N ALA A 20 0.72 5.43 -14.81
CA ALA A 20 0.19 6.52 -14.01
C ALA A 20 0.15 7.77 -14.89
N SER A 21 -1.06 8.30 -15.15
CA SER A 21 -1.20 9.59 -15.80
C SER A 21 -0.44 10.60 -14.96
N ALA A 22 0.50 11.33 -15.56
CA ALA A 22 1.26 12.35 -14.86
C ALA A 22 0.31 13.31 -14.12
N PRO A 23 0.57 13.64 -12.85
CA PRO A 23 -0.30 14.53 -12.09
C PRO A 23 -0.35 15.92 -12.74
N PRO A 24 -1.46 16.66 -12.60
CA PRO A 24 -1.59 18.02 -13.14
C PRO A 24 -0.47 18.92 -12.62
N SER A 25 0.24 19.57 -13.55
CA SER A 25 1.51 20.27 -13.36
C SER A 25 1.41 21.68 -12.75
N ASP A 26 0.44 21.93 -11.85
CA ASP A 26 0.10 23.29 -11.41
C ASP A 26 0.29 23.57 -9.91
N ARG A 27 0.92 22.67 -9.14
CA ARG A 27 1.23 22.91 -7.72
C ARG A 27 2.45 23.84 -7.57
N LYS A 28 2.25 25.13 -7.80
CA LYS A 28 3.31 26.17 -7.78
C LYS A 28 3.79 26.60 -6.38
N ASP A 29 3.28 25.99 -5.30
CA ASP A 29 3.59 26.39 -3.91
C ASP A 29 3.75 25.23 -2.91
N GLU A 30 3.88 23.97 -3.37
CA GLU A 30 3.93 22.84 -2.44
C GLU A 30 5.34 22.57 -1.90
N ARG A 31 5.64 23.20 -0.77
CA ARG A 31 6.65 22.64 0.12
C ARG A 31 6.23 21.20 0.47
N PRO A 32 7.16 20.22 0.44
CA PRO A 32 6.80 18.87 0.82
C PRO A 32 6.23 18.85 2.24
N LEU A 33 5.26 17.97 2.46
CA LEU A 33 4.59 17.80 3.74
C LEU A 33 5.57 17.24 4.77
N ASP A 34 5.71 17.91 5.91
CA ASP A 34 6.49 17.41 7.04
C ASP A 34 5.66 16.42 7.87
N LEU A 35 5.39 15.24 7.29
CA LEU A 35 4.56 14.21 7.91
C LEU A 35 5.36 12.91 8.03
N ASN A 36 5.24 12.27 9.20
CA ASN A 36 5.67 10.90 9.44
C ASN A 36 4.50 9.97 9.10
N VAL A 37 4.57 9.40 7.90
CA VAL A 37 3.50 8.57 7.34
C VAL A 37 3.86 7.11 7.50
N VAL A 38 2.92 6.32 8.04
CA VAL A 38 2.97 4.86 7.99
C VAL A 38 2.15 4.38 6.79
N LEU A 39 2.73 3.52 5.96
CA LEU A 39 2.04 2.81 4.89
C LEU A 39 1.95 1.33 5.28
N ILE A 40 0.75 0.86 5.63
CA ILE A 40 0.51 -0.55 5.97
C ILE A 40 0.28 -1.33 4.67
N ASP A 41 1.09 -2.36 4.43
CA ASP A 41 1.04 -3.22 3.27
C ASP A 41 0.18 -4.47 3.56
N ASN A 42 -0.94 -4.60 2.86
CA ASN A 42 -1.79 -5.80 2.83
C ASN A 42 -1.36 -6.78 1.72
N TYR A 43 -0.06 -6.87 1.45
CA TYR A 43 0.54 -7.71 0.41
C TYR A 43 0.01 -7.44 -1.00
N ASP A 44 -0.07 -6.16 -1.37
CA ASP A 44 -0.56 -5.76 -2.69
C ASP A 44 0.54 -5.31 -3.65
N SER A 45 0.28 -5.58 -4.92
CA SER A 45 1.13 -5.17 -6.03
C SER A 45 1.25 -3.65 -6.20
N TYR A 46 0.33 -2.84 -5.67
CA TYR A 46 0.35 -1.38 -5.80
C TYR A 46 0.97 -0.65 -4.59
N THR A 47 1.37 -1.34 -3.52
CA THR A 47 1.95 -0.72 -2.32
C THR A 47 3.11 0.21 -2.67
N TYR A 48 4.01 -0.21 -3.57
CA TYR A 48 5.14 0.63 -3.97
C TYR A 48 4.77 1.78 -4.93
N ASN A 49 3.65 1.69 -5.64
CA ASN A 49 3.14 2.85 -6.38
C ASN A 49 2.66 3.95 -5.42
N LEU A 50 1.97 3.56 -4.32
CA LEU A 50 1.59 4.49 -3.26
C LEU A 50 2.83 5.08 -2.57
N TYR A 51 3.80 4.24 -2.20
CA TYR A 51 5.07 4.68 -1.62
C TYR A 51 5.76 5.74 -2.50
N GLN A 52 5.93 5.46 -3.79
CA GLN A 52 6.59 6.38 -4.72
C GLN A 52 5.84 7.71 -4.80
N HIS A 53 4.51 7.68 -4.90
CA HIS A 53 3.71 8.88 -4.98
C HIS A 53 3.81 9.72 -3.70
N LEU A 54 3.67 9.09 -2.52
CA LEU A 54 3.78 9.75 -1.22
C LEU A 54 5.18 10.34 -0.99
N ALA A 55 6.23 9.61 -1.35
CA ALA A 55 7.61 10.07 -1.22
C ALA A 55 7.91 11.33 -2.07
N THR A 56 7.12 11.62 -3.10
CA THR A 56 7.21 12.91 -3.82
C THR A 56 6.51 14.06 -3.10
N MET A 57 5.59 13.77 -2.19
CA MET A 57 4.76 14.75 -1.49
C MET A 57 5.25 15.04 -0.08
N THR A 58 5.98 14.12 0.56
CA THR A 58 6.46 14.26 1.94
C THR A 58 7.95 14.58 2.02
N LEU A 59 8.38 15.22 3.11
CA LEU A 59 9.81 15.48 3.38
C LEU A 59 10.58 14.19 3.68
N SER A 60 9.94 13.25 4.38
CA SER A 60 10.47 11.93 4.68
C SER A 60 9.64 10.87 3.97
N PRO A 61 10.25 9.84 3.36
CA PRO A 61 9.49 8.77 2.74
C PRO A 61 8.63 8.03 3.78
N PRO A 62 7.46 7.50 3.38
CA PRO A 62 6.60 6.76 4.29
C PRO A 62 7.31 5.49 4.79
N THR A 63 7.06 5.13 6.04
CA THR A 63 7.53 3.87 6.61
C THR A 63 6.56 2.76 6.21
N VAL A 64 7.03 1.80 5.41
CA VAL A 64 6.24 0.63 5.00
C VAL A 64 6.32 -0.47 6.05
N VAL A 65 5.17 -1.01 6.46
CA VAL A 65 5.07 -2.10 7.43
C VAL A 65 4.02 -3.11 6.95
N ALA A 66 4.30 -4.40 7.01
CA ALA A 66 3.29 -5.42 6.68
C ALA A 66 2.14 -5.41 7.71
N ASN A 67 0.93 -5.75 7.27
CA ASN A 67 -0.26 -5.72 8.12
C ASN A 67 -0.22 -6.69 9.32
N ASP A 68 0.69 -7.67 9.32
CA ASP A 68 0.86 -8.69 10.35
C ASP A 68 2.18 -8.56 11.13
N ALA A 69 2.96 -7.49 10.87
CA ALA A 69 4.27 -7.30 11.49
C ALA A 69 4.21 -7.07 13.01
N HIS A 70 3.08 -6.56 13.51
CA HIS A 70 2.82 -6.29 14.92
C HIS A 70 1.43 -6.77 15.30
N ALA A 71 1.24 -7.11 16.59
CA ALA A 71 -0.04 -7.62 17.07
C ALA A 71 -1.07 -6.49 17.30
N THR A 72 -0.61 -5.26 17.54
CA THR A 72 -1.46 -4.10 17.83
C THR A 72 -0.97 -2.83 17.14
N TRP A 73 -1.86 -1.86 16.93
CA TRP A 73 -1.51 -0.56 16.39
C TRP A 73 -0.53 0.20 17.29
N ILE A 74 -0.69 0.08 18.61
CA ILE A 74 0.18 0.74 19.60
C ILE A 74 1.63 0.27 19.44
N GLU A 75 1.86 -1.05 19.35
CA GLU A 75 3.20 -1.61 19.17
C GLU A 75 3.84 -1.14 17.86
N LEU A 76 3.08 -1.15 16.76
CA LEU A 76 3.56 -0.68 15.46
C LEU A 76 3.92 0.81 15.52
N ARG A 77 3.03 1.63 16.07
CA ARG A 77 3.21 3.08 16.18
C ARG A 77 4.45 3.41 17.01
N ASP A 78 4.62 2.74 18.15
CA ASP A 78 5.74 2.98 19.05
C ASP A 78 7.07 2.51 18.41
N ASP A 79 7.07 1.41 17.65
CA ASP A 79 8.22 0.97 16.85
C ASP A 79 8.59 2.00 15.77
N VAL A 80 7.61 2.46 14.98
CA VAL A 80 7.84 3.50 13.96
C VAL A 80 8.36 4.79 14.61
N ALA A 81 7.78 5.21 15.72
CA ALA A 81 8.20 6.41 16.42
C ALA A 81 9.63 6.30 16.95
N SER A 82 10.00 5.14 17.49
CA SER A 82 11.37 4.83 17.90
C SER A 82 12.36 4.89 16.72
N ARG A 83 12.00 4.31 15.57
CA ARG A 83 12.86 4.28 14.37
C ARG A 83 13.02 5.65 13.70
N THR A 84 11.97 6.45 13.68
CA THR A 84 11.93 7.76 13.00
C THR A 84 12.26 8.93 13.91
N GLY A 85 12.20 8.73 15.24
CA GLY A 85 12.33 9.80 16.23
C GLY A 85 11.15 10.77 16.27
N ARG A 86 10.00 10.41 15.68
CA ARG A 86 8.81 11.26 15.53
C ARG A 86 7.54 10.46 15.75
N ASP A 87 6.51 11.09 16.33
CA ASP A 87 5.18 10.49 16.37
C ASP A 87 4.64 10.26 14.96
N VAL A 88 3.72 9.31 14.80
CA VAL A 88 3.04 9.03 13.52
C VAL A 88 1.96 10.07 13.29
N ASP A 89 2.04 10.78 12.17
CA ASP A 89 1.08 11.84 11.82
C ASP A 89 -0.08 11.31 10.96
N ALA A 90 0.17 10.28 10.16
CA ALA A 90 -0.83 9.71 9.26
C ALA A 90 -0.57 8.22 9.01
N VAL A 91 -1.65 7.49 8.79
CA VAL A 91 -1.64 6.09 8.33
C VAL A 91 -2.31 6.00 6.97
N ILE A 92 -1.72 5.23 6.08
CA ILE A 92 -2.28 4.85 4.78
C ILE A 92 -2.28 3.34 4.75
N VAL A 93 -3.41 2.77 4.37
CA VAL A 93 -3.58 1.32 4.22
C VAL A 93 -3.59 1.01 2.74
N SER A 94 -2.68 0.16 2.27
CA SER A 94 -2.71 -0.30 0.89
C SER A 94 -3.97 -1.12 0.64
N PRO A 95 -4.46 -1.21 -0.62
CA PRO A 95 -5.37 -2.28 -0.98
C PRO A 95 -4.68 -3.64 -0.79
N GLY A 96 -5.42 -4.73 -0.98
CA GLY A 96 -4.92 -6.10 -0.86
C GLY A 96 -5.97 -7.14 -1.21
N PRO A 97 -5.56 -8.38 -1.46
CA PRO A 97 -6.48 -9.51 -1.58
C PRO A 97 -7.16 -9.82 -0.24
N GLY A 98 -8.23 -10.61 -0.28
CA GLY A 98 -8.96 -11.04 0.93
C GLY A 98 -10.20 -10.22 1.24
N SER A 99 -10.68 -10.29 2.47
CA SER A 99 -11.88 -9.60 2.93
C SER A 99 -11.66 -8.86 4.25
N PRO A 100 -12.20 -7.63 4.44
CA PRO A 100 -12.13 -6.93 5.71
C PRO A 100 -12.84 -7.65 6.86
N ASP A 101 -13.78 -8.55 6.54
CA ASP A 101 -14.48 -9.36 7.55
C ASP A 101 -13.63 -10.50 8.12
N VAL A 102 -12.47 -10.78 7.52
CA VAL A 102 -11.55 -11.85 7.93
C VAL A 102 -10.38 -11.22 8.70
N PRO A 103 -10.28 -11.42 10.03
CA PRO A 103 -9.26 -10.75 10.86
C PRO A 103 -7.82 -10.99 10.40
N SER A 104 -7.51 -12.16 9.85
CA SER A 104 -6.17 -12.48 9.34
C SER A 104 -5.83 -11.74 8.05
N ASP A 105 -6.82 -11.29 7.29
CA ASP A 105 -6.58 -10.59 6.01
C ASP A 105 -6.29 -9.10 6.24
N VAL A 106 -6.78 -8.54 7.36
CA VAL A 106 -6.59 -7.11 7.72
C VAL A 106 -5.47 -6.88 8.73
N GLY A 107 -5.20 -7.85 9.61
CA GLY A 107 -4.19 -7.73 10.65
C GLY A 107 -4.35 -6.46 11.49
N VAL A 108 -3.26 -5.72 11.65
CA VAL A 108 -3.19 -4.47 12.43
C VAL A 108 -4.05 -3.34 11.83
N CYS A 109 -4.46 -3.42 10.56
CA CYS A 109 -5.29 -2.38 9.94
C CYS A 109 -6.61 -2.17 10.69
N ALA A 110 -7.19 -3.22 11.27
CA ALA A 110 -8.45 -3.14 12.00
C ALA A 110 -8.38 -2.30 13.28
N ASP A 111 -7.19 -2.16 13.87
CA ASP A 111 -6.93 -1.37 15.08
C ASP A 111 -6.43 0.06 14.73
N ALA A 112 -6.06 0.28 13.47
CA ALA A 112 -5.46 1.54 13.01
C ALA A 112 -6.48 2.54 12.44
N VAL A 113 -7.73 2.13 12.15
CA VAL A 113 -8.78 2.93 11.47
C VAL A 113 -10.00 3.24 12.33
#